data_AF-A0A975A4A3-F1
#
_entry.id   AF-A0A975A4A3-F1
#
_cell.length_a   1.000
_cell.length_b   1.000
_cell.length_c   1.000
_cell.angle_alpha   90.00
_cell.angle_beta   90.00
_cell.angle_gamma   90.00
#
_symmetry.space_group_name_H-M   'P 1'
#
loop_
_entity.id
_entity.type
_entity.pdbx_description
1 polymer ?
#
loop_
_entity_poly.entity_id
_entity_poly.type
_entity_poly.pdbx_seq_one_letter_code
_entity_poly.pdbx_strand_id
1 'polypeptide(L)'
;MGTRERWGQVAVQPRRFYDGGTLPTPTGPGEPPDPGSDPRIVLERHSDEGVETFALARRLAYRDRHLGELLVPARPDFRTDLTSVPALFTWLVPKTGAHLPAALLHDALVAGRDDPTSYVSTEGHVVDRVEADRVFRDAMADTGTGVVRRWIVWSAVTVATVFMGRAVPWSTARHWSYRVAAALTIAVIVSLGYSATSDLLDRSWWGAVDLPWMGERPWWVELAGGFAGAVVLPLALSLLWGRLRTAGAIAGVMLAVLLHVTVALAAIAATYQTAEWLARRSPVAAWALAGAVTGAALVLFALLNLG
;
A
#
# COMPACT_ATOMS: atom_id res chain seq x y z
N MET A 1 -1.95 33.14 9.87
CA MET A 1 -2.68 32.63 11.06
C MET A 1 -2.88 31.14 10.85
N GLY A 2 -1.93 30.32 11.30
CA GLY A 2 -1.85 28.89 10.95
C GLY A 2 -2.82 28.07 11.79
N THR A 3 -3.79 27.45 11.14
CA THR A 3 -4.66 26.43 11.75
C THR A 3 -3.79 25.27 12.23
N ARG A 4 -3.68 25.14 13.56
CA ARG A 4 -3.20 23.90 14.19
C ARG A 4 -4.18 22.80 13.79
N GLU A 5 -3.79 21.95 12.84
CA GLU A 5 -4.47 20.68 12.60
C GLU A 5 -4.53 19.93 13.94
N ARG A 6 -5.72 19.90 14.54
CA ARG A 6 -5.97 19.04 15.69
C ARG A 6 -5.96 17.62 15.16
N TRP A 7 -5.02 16.83 15.66
CA TRP A 7 -4.92 15.38 15.54
C TRP A 7 -6.08 14.68 16.27
N GLY A 8 -7.31 15.18 16.11
CA GLY A 8 -8.50 14.52 16.60
C GLY A 8 -8.78 13.29 15.75
N GLN A 9 -9.22 12.19 16.37
CA GLN A 9 -9.80 11.10 15.61
C GLN A 9 -10.91 11.66 14.71
N VAL A 10 -10.80 11.42 13.41
CA VAL A 10 -11.89 11.69 12.48
C VAL A 10 -13.07 10.83 12.92
N ALA A 11 -14.13 11.49 13.41
CA ALA A 11 -15.37 10.83 13.78
C ALA A 11 -15.98 10.21 12.51
N VAL A 12 -16.31 8.92 12.60
CA VAL A 12 -16.93 8.15 11.52
C VAL A 12 -18.29 8.75 11.20
N GLN A 13 -18.51 9.10 9.93
CA GLN A 13 -19.80 9.57 9.42
C GLN A 13 -20.17 8.77 8.17
N PRO A 14 -20.92 7.66 8.31
CA PRO A 14 -21.16 6.72 7.21
C PRO A 14 -21.85 7.34 5.99
N ARG A 15 -22.69 8.37 6.21
CA ARG A 15 -23.45 9.05 5.15
C ARG A 15 -22.66 10.12 4.39
N ARG A 16 -21.33 10.14 4.50
CA ARG A 16 -20.48 10.99 3.65
C ARG A 16 -20.26 10.40 2.27
N PHE A 17 -20.45 9.09 2.12
CA PHE A 17 -20.62 8.44 0.83
C PHE A 17 -22.11 8.28 0.51
N TYR A 18 -22.49 8.49 -0.75
CA TYR A 18 -23.85 8.34 -1.25
C TYR A 18 -23.87 8.05 -2.75
N ASP A 19 -25.05 7.75 -3.28
CA ASP A 19 -25.25 7.51 -4.71
C ASP A 19 -24.96 8.78 -5.51
N GLY A 20 -23.95 8.74 -6.39
CA GLY A 20 -23.62 9.83 -7.29
C GLY A 20 -24.51 9.88 -8.53
N GLY A 21 -25.45 8.94 -8.68
CA GLY A 21 -26.33 8.82 -9.83
C GLY A 21 -25.61 8.33 -11.09
N THR A 22 -26.19 8.59 -12.24
CA THR A 22 -25.66 8.17 -13.56
C THR A 22 -25.38 9.37 -14.43
N LEU A 23 -24.50 9.18 -15.40
CA LEU A 23 -24.28 10.19 -16.43
C LEU A 23 -25.40 10.14 -17.48
N PRO A 24 -25.70 11.27 -18.15
CA PRO A 24 -26.61 11.28 -19.28
C PRO A 24 -26.15 10.32 -20.38
N THR A 25 -27.08 9.60 -20.97
CA THR A 25 -26.86 8.72 -22.12
C THR A 25 -27.70 9.20 -23.30
N PRO A 26 -27.46 8.71 -24.54
CA PRO A 26 -28.34 9.02 -25.67
C PRO A 26 -29.81 8.62 -25.43
N THR A 27 -30.06 7.71 -24.50
CA THR A 27 -31.39 7.16 -24.18
C THR A 27 -32.06 7.81 -22.97
N GLY A 28 -31.40 8.72 -22.24
CA GLY A 28 -31.99 9.38 -21.08
C GLY A 28 -31.08 10.39 -20.38
N PRO A 29 -31.65 11.29 -19.55
CA PRO A 29 -30.92 12.41 -18.95
C PRO A 29 -29.91 12.03 -17.86
N GLY A 30 -29.84 10.76 -17.46
CA GLY A 30 -29.08 10.32 -16.29
C GLY A 30 -29.78 10.69 -14.98
N GLU A 31 -29.28 10.12 -13.88
CA GLU A 31 -29.79 10.36 -12.52
C GLU A 31 -28.87 11.35 -11.79
N PRO A 32 -29.42 12.39 -11.13
CA PRO A 32 -28.61 13.30 -10.31
C PRO A 32 -28.07 12.57 -9.06
N PRO A 33 -27.01 13.11 -8.42
CA PRO A 33 -26.57 12.62 -7.12
C PRO A 33 -27.70 12.69 -6.08
N ASP A 34 -27.84 11.65 -5.27
CA ASP A 34 -28.85 11.56 -4.21
C ASP A 34 -28.19 11.34 -2.84
N PRO A 35 -27.98 12.42 -2.05
CA PRO A 35 -27.44 12.32 -0.69
C PRO A 35 -28.31 11.52 0.31
N GLY A 36 -29.57 11.26 -0.02
CA GLY A 36 -30.48 10.45 0.78
C GLY A 36 -30.23 8.95 0.65
N SER A 37 -29.62 8.52 -0.45
CA SER A 37 -29.41 7.12 -0.81
C SER A 37 -28.00 6.63 -0.47
N ASP A 38 -27.91 5.35 -0.07
CA ASP A 38 -26.63 4.68 0.19
C ASP A 38 -25.79 4.59 -1.09
N PRO A 39 -24.45 4.60 -0.99
CA PRO A 39 -23.57 4.51 -2.15
C PRO A 39 -23.77 3.19 -2.91
N ARG A 40 -23.89 3.28 -4.24
CA ARG A 40 -24.02 2.13 -5.14
C ARG A 40 -22.79 1.99 -6.02
N ILE A 41 -22.01 0.94 -5.78
CA ILE A 41 -20.83 0.60 -6.59
C ILE A 41 -21.22 -0.51 -7.56
N VAL A 42 -21.34 -0.17 -8.83
CA VAL A 42 -21.60 -1.11 -9.93
C VAL A 42 -20.41 -1.06 -10.86
N LEU A 43 -19.72 -2.19 -11.01
CA LEU A 43 -18.47 -2.30 -11.74
C LEU A 43 -18.65 -3.18 -12.98
N GLU A 44 -18.24 -2.67 -14.12
CA GLU A 44 -18.01 -3.47 -15.33
C GLU A 44 -16.55 -3.91 -15.36
N ARG A 45 -16.33 -5.21 -15.51
CA ARG A 45 -14.99 -5.80 -15.54
C ARG A 45 -14.46 -5.85 -16.97
N HIS A 46 -13.25 -5.36 -17.17
CA HIS A 46 -12.52 -5.41 -18.42
C HIS A 46 -11.21 -6.18 -18.24
N SER A 47 -10.80 -6.91 -19.26
CA SER A 47 -9.59 -7.72 -19.26
C SER A 47 -8.84 -7.46 -20.55
N ASP A 48 -7.96 -6.46 -20.54
CA ASP A 48 -7.15 -6.06 -21.69
C ASP A 48 -5.71 -6.55 -21.47
N GLU A 49 -5.19 -7.33 -22.41
CA GLU A 49 -3.82 -7.88 -22.38
C GLU A 49 -3.45 -8.64 -21.08
N GLY A 50 -4.45 -9.24 -20.41
CA GLY A 50 -4.27 -9.96 -19.15
C GLY A 50 -4.21 -9.07 -17.91
N VAL A 51 -4.41 -7.76 -18.05
CA VAL A 51 -4.59 -6.82 -16.95
C VAL A 51 -6.08 -6.62 -16.71
N GLU A 52 -6.51 -6.88 -15.48
CA GLU A 52 -7.88 -6.68 -15.06
C GLU A 52 -8.10 -5.23 -14.63
N THR A 53 -9.05 -4.55 -15.27
CA THR A 53 -9.48 -3.20 -14.91
C THR A 53 -10.99 -3.15 -14.77
N PHE A 54 -11.49 -2.13 -14.09
CA PHE A 54 -12.91 -1.95 -13.84
C PHE A 54 -13.34 -0.54 -14.23
N ALA A 55 -14.53 -0.41 -14.81
CA ALA A 55 -15.21 0.87 -14.97
C ALA A 55 -16.42 0.94 -14.04
N LEU A 56 -16.72 2.14 -13.53
CA LEU A 56 -17.95 2.38 -12.80
C LEU A 56 -19.10 2.59 -13.79
N ALA A 57 -20.22 1.90 -13.56
CA ALA A 57 -21.47 2.14 -14.27
C ALA A 57 -22.33 3.22 -13.58
N ARG A 58 -22.02 3.56 -12.32
CA ARG A 58 -22.68 4.61 -11.53
C ARG A 58 -21.64 5.45 -10.81
N ARG A 59 -21.88 6.76 -10.72
CA ARG A 59 -20.96 7.67 -10.02
C ARG A 59 -20.98 7.37 -8.53
N LEU A 60 -19.83 7.54 -7.89
CA LEU A 60 -19.73 7.50 -6.43
C LEU A 60 -19.53 8.94 -5.92
N ALA A 61 -20.37 9.38 -5.00
CA ALA A 61 -20.24 10.70 -4.40
C ALA A 61 -19.64 10.61 -2.99
N TYR A 62 -18.73 11.54 -2.68
CA TYR A 62 -18.15 11.70 -1.36
C TYR A 62 -18.15 13.17 -0.94
N ARG A 63 -18.68 13.45 0.25
CA ARG A 63 -18.66 14.79 0.85
C ARG A 63 -17.44 14.93 1.76
N ASP A 64 -16.34 15.45 1.24
CA ASP A 64 -15.16 15.75 2.04
C ASP A 64 -15.44 16.84 3.09
N ARG A 65 -14.64 16.87 4.15
CA ARG A 65 -14.77 17.83 5.26
C ARG A 65 -14.31 19.23 4.90
N HIS A 66 -13.44 19.35 3.91
CA HIS A 66 -12.77 20.59 3.56
C HIS A 66 -13.07 21.02 2.12
N LEU A 67 -13.36 20.06 1.23
CA LEU A 67 -13.53 20.27 -0.21
C LEU A 67 -14.97 20.12 -0.72
N GLY A 68 -15.94 19.91 0.17
CA GLY A 68 -17.33 19.70 -0.24
C GLY A 68 -17.54 18.38 -1.00
N GLU A 69 -18.43 18.39 -2.00
CA GLU A 69 -18.75 17.20 -2.78
C GLU A 69 -17.71 16.92 -3.88
N LEU A 70 -17.23 15.68 -3.88
CA LEU A 70 -16.32 15.09 -4.86
C LEU A 70 -17.03 13.89 -5.50
N LEU A 71 -17.12 13.89 -6.83
CA LEU A 71 -17.76 12.85 -7.62
C LEU A 71 -16.71 12.04 -8.37
N VAL A 72 -16.73 10.72 -8.17
CA VAL A 72 -16.02 9.74 -8.99
C VAL A 72 -16.82 9.53 -10.27
N PRO A 73 -16.22 9.66 -11.46
CA PRO A 73 -16.94 9.54 -12.72
C PRO A 73 -17.33 8.09 -13.02
N ALA A 74 -18.44 7.93 -13.74
CA ALA A 74 -18.87 6.68 -14.37
C ALA A 74 -18.71 6.79 -15.89
N ARG A 75 -17.51 7.18 -16.35
CA ARG A 75 -17.20 7.40 -17.77
C ARG A 75 -16.31 6.28 -18.31
N PRO A 76 -16.41 5.94 -19.62
CA PRO A 76 -15.61 4.87 -20.22
C PRO A 76 -14.09 5.07 -20.14
N ASP A 77 -13.63 6.32 -20.02
CA ASP A 77 -12.22 6.67 -19.91
C ASP A 77 -11.68 6.49 -18.49
N PHE A 78 -12.54 6.42 -17.46
CA PHE A 78 -12.09 6.13 -16.10
C PHE A 78 -11.98 4.63 -15.86
N ARG A 79 -10.75 4.14 -15.69
CA ARG A 79 -10.43 2.76 -15.34
C ARG A 79 -9.74 2.71 -13.97
N THR A 80 -10.15 1.76 -13.15
CA THR A 80 -9.58 1.51 -11.82
C THR A 80 -9.20 0.04 -11.68
N ASP A 81 -8.13 -0.24 -10.94
CA ASP A 81 -7.74 -1.59 -10.54
C ASP A 81 -8.28 -1.96 -9.13
N LEU A 82 -9.28 -1.20 -8.66
CA LEU A 82 -9.90 -1.18 -7.33
C LEU A 82 -8.96 -0.67 -6.24
N THR A 83 -7.78 -1.28 -6.12
CA THR A 83 -6.73 -0.87 -5.19
C THR A 83 -5.39 -1.41 -5.66
N SER A 84 -4.47 -0.52 -6.01
CA SER A 84 -3.09 -0.85 -6.41
C SER A 84 -2.22 -1.31 -5.22
N VAL A 85 -2.49 -2.50 -4.67
CA VAL A 85 -1.64 -3.15 -3.66
C VAL A 85 -0.77 -4.21 -4.33
N PRO A 86 0.57 -4.20 -4.15
CA PRO A 86 1.41 -5.29 -4.64
C PRO A 86 0.92 -6.63 -4.11
N ALA A 87 0.87 -7.66 -4.96
CA ALA A 87 0.28 -8.96 -4.62
C ALA A 87 0.79 -9.52 -3.27
N LEU A 88 2.08 -9.31 -2.99
CA LEU A 88 2.75 -9.72 -1.76
C LEU A 88 2.15 -9.14 -0.47
N PHE A 89 1.44 -8.02 -0.55
CA PHE A 89 0.84 -7.32 0.59
C PHE A 89 -0.69 -7.42 0.63
N THR A 90 -1.29 -8.23 -0.24
CA THR A 90 -2.76 -8.42 -0.26
C THR A 90 -3.29 -9.12 0.99
N TRP A 91 -2.46 -9.87 1.70
CA TRP A 91 -2.79 -10.44 3.02
C TRP A 91 -2.94 -9.36 4.11
N LEU A 92 -2.27 -8.21 3.95
CA LEU A 92 -2.30 -7.09 4.90
C LEU A 92 -3.42 -6.10 4.54
N VAL A 93 -3.55 -5.78 3.26
CA VAL A 93 -4.59 -4.90 2.71
C VAL A 93 -5.26 -5.62 1.54
N PRO A 94 -6.46 -6.22 1.75
CA PRO A 94 -7.16 -6.90 0.66
C PRO A 94 -7.58 -5.89 -0.43
N LYS A 95 -7.77 -6.35 -1.67
CA LYS A 95 -8.19 -5.49 -2.80
C LYS A 95 -9.60 -4.90 -2.65
N THR A 96 -10.42 -5.50 -1.82
CA THR A 96 -11.81 -5.09 -1.61
C THR A 96 -12.18 -5.13 -0.12
N GLY A 97 -13.29 -4.49 0.23
CA GLY A 97 -13.82 -4.45 1.58
C GLY A 97 -14.31 -3.04 1.93
N ALA A 98 -14.37 -2.73 3.22
CA ALA A 98 -14.86 -1.43 3.70
C ALA A 98 -14.12 -0.23 3.08
N HIS A 99 -12.84 -0.35 2.72
CA HIS A 99 -12.06 0.75 2.15
C HIS A 99 -12.32 0.98 0.65
N LEU A 100 -13.05 0.09 -0.04
CA LEU A 100 -13.24 0.14 -1.50
C LEU A 100 -13.81 1.49 -1.99
N PRO A 101 -14.86 2.08 -1.40
CA PRO A 101 -15.35 3.39 -1.83
C PRO A 101 -14.28 4.48 -1.73
N ALA A 102 -13.45 4.43 -0.69
CA ALA A 102 -12.35 5.38 -0.49
C ALA A 102 -11.22 5.17 -1.51
N ALA A 103 -10.95 3.92 -1.91
CA ALA A 103 -9.95 3.59 -2.92
C ALA A 103 -10.38 4.09 -4.31
N LEU A 104 -11.64 3.84 -4.71
CA LEU A 104 -12.22 4.37 -5.96
C LEU A 104 -12.16 5.91 -6.01
N LEU A 105 -12.41 6.55 -4.88
CA LEU A 105 -12.27 8.01 -4.75
C LEU A 105 -10.81 8.45 -4.91
N HIS A 106 -9.86 7.77 -4.27
CA HIS A 106 -8.44 8.10 -4.40
C HIS A 106 -7.95 7.94 -5.84
N ASP A 107 -8.33 6.86 -6.52
CA ASP A 107 -8.00 6.64 -7.93
C ASP A 107 -8.47 7.79 -8.82
N ALA A 108 -9.70 8.29 -8.59
CA ALA A 108 -10.23 9.42 -9.35
C ALA A 108 -9.54 10.76 -9.05
N LEU A 109 -9.08 10.95 -7.80
CA LEU A 109 -8.38 12.14 -7.36
C LEU A 109 -6.93 12.20 -7.84
N VAL A 110 -6.42 11.12 -8.42
CA VAL A 110 -5.00 10.95 -8.72
C VAL A 110 -4.79 10.85 -10.21
N ALA A 111 -4.01 11.78 -10.75
CA ALA A 111 -3.57 11.68 -12.13
C ALA A 111 -2.62 10.48 -12.29
N GLY A 112 -2.95 9.58 -13.22
CA GLY A 112 -2.08 8.51 -13.68
C GLY A 112 -0.86 9.04 -14.43
N ARG A 113 0.00 8.12 -14.91
CA ARG A 113 1.20 8.49 -15.67
C ARG A 113 0.87 9.15 -17.01
N ASP A 114 -0.27 8.77 -17.59
CA ASP A 114 -0.76 9.22 -18.89
C ASP A 114 -2.24 9.67 -18.85
N ASP A 115 -2.85 9.71 -17.66
CA ASP A 115 -4.28 9.99 -17.48
C ASP A 115 -4.49 11.14 -16.47
N PRO A 116 -5.21 12.22 -16.82
CA PRO A 116 -5.51 13.31 -15.88
C PRO A 116 -6.40 12.84 -14.72
N THR A 117 -6.49 13.67 -13.67
CA THR A 117 -7.48 13.46 -12.61
C THR A 117 -8.89 13.45 -13.19
N SER A 118 -9.73 12.50 -12.77
CA SER A 118 -11.03 12.23 -13.41
C SER A 118 -12.23 12.70 -12.58
N TYR A 119 -12.02 13.04 -11.30
CA TYR A 119 -13.06 13.52 -10.38
C TYR A 119 -13.71 14.83 -10.82
N VAL A 120 -14.90 15.08 -10.30
CA VAL A 120 -15.60 16.37 -10.41
C VAL A 120 -15.84 16.94 -9.02
N SER A 121 -15.36 18.16 -8.76
CA SER A 121 -15.71 18.92 -7.55
C SER A 121 -16.86 19.87 -7.87
N THR A 122 -17.94 19.84 -7.10
CA THR A 122 -19.07 20.77 -7.29
C THR A 122 -18.73 22.21 -6.94
N GLU A 123 -17.70 22.40 -6.11
CA GLU A 123 -17.22 23.71 -5.67
C GLU A 123 -16.00 24.19 -6.47
N GLY A 124 -15.56 23.41 -7.47
CA GLY A 124 -14.45 23.78 -8.36
C GLY A 124 -13.06 23.68 -7.72
N HIS A 125 -12.90 22.89 -6.65
CA HIS A 125 -11.60 22.70 -6.01
C HIS A 125 -10.66 21.86 -6.88
N VAL A 126 -9.38 22.26 -6.89
CA VAL A 126 -8.30 21.48 -7.49
C VAL A 126 -7.52 20.77 -6.38
N VAL A 127 -7.61 19.45 -6.36
CA VAL A 127 -7.01 18.59 -5.34
C VAL A 127 -5.60 18.17 -5.77
N ASP A 128 -4.61 18.55 -4.97
CA ASP A 128 -3.24 18.08 -5.14
C ASP A 128 -3.05 16.67 -4.55
N ARG A 129 -1.94 16.01 -4.90
CA ARG A 129 -1.67 14.62 -4.50
C ARG A 129 -1.57 14.42 -2.99
N VAL A 130 -1.07 15.41 -2.24
CA VAL A 130 -0.97 15.33 -0.77
C VAL A 130 -2.36 15.46 -0.14
N GLU A 131 -3.19 16.33 -0.71
CA GLU A 131 -4.58 16.46 -0.30
C GLU A 131 -5.41 15.22 -0.66
N ALA A 132 -5.19 14.61 -1.82
CA ALA A 132 -5.80 13.34 -2.20
C ALA A 132 -5.49 12.23 -1.17
N ASP A 133 -4.24 12.14 -0.71
CA ASP A 133 -3.85 11.18 0.34
C ASP A 133 -4.57 11.48 1.67
N ARG A 134 -4.74 12.75 2.06
CA ARG A 134 -5.55 13.15 3.24
C ARG A 134 -7.01 12.71 3.07
N VAL A 135 -7.62 13.07 1.94
CA VAL A 135 -9.01 12.73 1.61
C VAL A 135 -9.20 11.22 1.69
N PHE A 136 -8.27 10.43 1.15
CA PHE A 136 -8.34 8.97 1.20
C PHE A 136 -8.34 8.41 2.63
N ARG A 137 -7.47 8.93 3.51
CA ARG A 137 -7.43 8.54 4.92
C ARG A 137 -8.74 8.85 5.65
N ASP A 138 -9.27 10.04 5.41
CA ASP A 138 -10.50 10.50 6.06
C ASP A 138 -11.72 9.74 5.51
N ALA A 139 -11.77 9.49 4.20
CA ALA A 139 -12.79 8.68 3.55
C ALA A 139 -12.78 7.23 4.04
N MET A 140 -11.60 6.63 4.24
CA MET A 140 -11.49 5.31 4.88
C MET A 140 -12.07 5.30 6.30
N ALA A 141 -11.96 6.41 7.06
CA ALA A 141 -12.61 6.50 8.35
C ALA A 141 -14.15 6.44 8.21
N ASP A 142 -14.70 7.13 7.22
CA ASP A 142 -16.15 7.20 6.98
C ASP A 142 -16.75 5.88 6.50
N THR A 143 -15.97 5.04 5.85
CA THR A 143 -16.40 3.69 5.50
C THR A 143 -16.21 2.66 6.62
N GLY A 144 -15.76 3.09 7.81
CA GLY A 144 -15.54 2.22 8.96
C GLY A 144 -14.23 1.45 8.94
N THR A 145 -13.25 1.85 8.12
CA THR A 145 -11.92 1.24 8.13
C THR A 145 -11.20 1.53 9.44
N GLY A 146 -10.70 0.48 10.09
CA GLY A 146 -10.02 0.58 11.39
C GLY A 146 -8.83 1.56 11.39
N VAL A 147 -8.61 2.20 12.54
CA VAL A 147 -7.63 3.31 12.69
C VAL A 147 -6.23 2.91 12.25
N VAL A 148 -5.72 1.76 12.70
CA VAL A 148 -4.38 1.30 12.33
C VAL A 148 -4.26 1.07 10.83
N ARG A 149 -5.24 0.38 10.22
CA ARG A 149 -5.23 0.07 8.78
C ARG A 149 -5.23 1.33 7.93
N ARG A 150 -6.09 2.31 8.22
CA ARG A 150 -6.13 3.57 7.44
C ARG A 150 -4.83 4.35 7.52
N TRP A 151 -4.14 4.33 8.67
CA TRP A 151 -2.85 4.99 8.84
C TRP A 151 -1.71 4.27 8.10
N ILE A 152 -1.72 2.94 8.08
CA ILE A 152 -0.79 2.14 7.27
C ILE A 152 -0.98 2.46 5.78
N VAL A 153 -2.20 2.37 5.29
CA VAL A 153 -2.54 2.64 3.89
C VAL A 153 -2.18 4.08 3.50
N TRP A 154 -2.55 5.06 4.34
CA TRP A 154 -2.18 6.46 4.14
C TRP A 154 -0.66 6.68 4.06
N SER A 155 0.10 6.00 4.92
CA SER A 155 1.57 6.10 4.90
C SER A 155 2.14 5.51 3.61
N ALA A 156 1.60 4.39 3.12
CA ALA A 156 2.00 3.78 1.87
C ALA A 156 1.77 4.72 0.67
N VAL A 157 0.57 5.31 0.54
CA VAL A 157 0.29 6.26 -0.55
C VAL A 157 1.11 7.54 -0.43
N THR A 158 1.39 8.01 0.80
CA THR A 158 2.27 9.17 1.03
C THR A 158 3.70 8.89 0.56
N VAL A 159 4.24 7.69 0.84
CA VAL A 159 5.55 7.28 0.32
C VAL A 159 5.52 7.20 -1.21
N ALA A 160 4.46 6.66 -1.80
CA ALA A 160 4.28 6.66 -3.24
C ALA A 160 4.23 8.10 -3.81
N THR A 161 3.59 9.04 -3.12
CA THR A 161 3.57 10.46 -3.47
C THR A 161 4.97 11.09 -3.44
N VAL A 162 5.80 10.75 -2.46
CA VAL A 162 7.20 11.22 -2.40
C VAL A 162 8.00 10.77 -3.64
N PHE A 163 7.85 9.52 -4.07
CA PHE A 163 8.62 9.00 -5.21
C PHE A 163 7.99 9.35 -6.57
N MET A 164 6.68 9.17 -6.72
CA MET A 164 5.97 9.16 -7.99
C MET A 164 4.97 10.33 -8.17
N GLY A 165 4.71 11.11 -7.12
CA GLY A 165 3.77 12.24 -7.18
C GLY A 165 4.23 13.33 -8.15
N ARG A 166 3.31 13.82 -8.98
CA ARG A 166 3.55 14.89 -9.98
C ARG A 166 2.85 16.20 -9.62
N ALA A 167 1.60 16.13 -9.16
CA ALA A 167 0.83 17.30 -8.70
C ALA A 167 1.01 17.50 -7.19
N VAL A 168 2.23 17.84 -6.75
CA VAL A 168 2.53 18.09 -5.33
C VAL A 168 2.75 19.58 -5.05
N PRO A 169 2.32 20.13 -3.90
CA PRO A 169 2.43 21.55 -3.58
C PRO A 169 3.83 21.90 -3.03
N TRP A 170 4.88 21.17 -3.43
CA TRP A 170 6.23 21.30 -2.89
C TRP A 170 7.16 21.95 -3.91
N SER A 171 8.12 22.75 -3.42
CA SER A 171 9.24 23.17 -4.25
C SER A 171 10.13 21.97 -4.61
N THR A 172 10.85 22.06 -5.73
CA THR A 172 11.77 21.00 -6.19
C THR A 172 12.77 20.58 -5.12
N ALA A 173 13.35 21.54 -4.40
CA ALA A 173 14.30 21.26 -3.31
C ALA A 173 13.65 20.47 -2.16
N ARG A 174 12.40 20.81 -1.80
CA ARG A 174 11.66 20.10 -0.75
C ARG A 174 11.20 18.72 -1.19
N HIS A 175 10.83 18.55 -2.46
CA HIS A 175 10.50 17.23 -3.01
C HIS A 175 11.73 16.32 -2.98
N TRP A 176 12.89 16.82 -3.39
CA TRP A 176 14.15 16.09 -3.30
C TRP A 176 14.56 15.77 -1.86
N SER A 177 14.37 16.69 -0.90
CA SER A 177 14.71 16.39 0.49
C SER A 177 13.86 15.24 1.04
N TYR A 178 12.57 15.16 0.70
CA TYR A 178 11.74 14.00 1.06
C TYR A 178 12.19 12.71 0.38
N ARG A 179 12.60 12.75 -0.89
CA ARG A 179 13.13 11.57 -1.59
C ARG A 179 14.42 11.07 -0.98
N VAL A 180 15.35 11.97 -0.65
CA VAL A 180 16.61 11.63 0.02
C VAL A 180 16.34 11.06 1.41
N ALA A 181 15.45 11.69 2.19
CA ALA A 181 15.07 11.17 3.50
C ALA A 181 14.44 9.77 3.41
N ALA A 182 13.56 9.54 2.44
CA ALA A 182 12.93 8.24 2.21
C ALA A 182 13.94 7.18 1.76
N ALA A 183 14.79 7.50 0.78
CA ALA A 183 15.83 6.58 0.29
C ALA A 183 16.84 6.23 1.40
N LEU A 184 17.28 7.21 2.18
CA LEU A 184 18.16 7.00 3.34
C LEU A 184 17.47 6.12 4.39
N THR A 185 16.21 6.38 4.71
CA THR A 185 15.43 5.58 5.66
C THR A 185 15.37 4.12 5.21
N ILE A 186 15.02 3.88 3.94
CA ILE A 186 14.94 2.52 3.36
C ILE A 186 16.32 1.86 3.39
N ALA A 187 17.38 2.53 2.93
CA ALA A 187 18.72 1.98 2.89
C ALA A 187 19.23 1.60 4.29
N VAL A 188 19.05 2.47 5.28
CA VAL A 188 19.46 2.19 6.67
C VAL A 188 18.68 1.00 7.23
N ILE A 189 17.36 0.95 7.05
CA ILE A 189 16.52 -0.15 7.57
C ILE A 189 16.91 -1.48 6.92
N VAL A 190 17.12 -1.51 5.59
CA VAL A 190 17.52 -2.73 4.88
C VAL A 190 18.89 -3.20 5.33
N SER A 191 19.89 -2.30 5.42
CA SER A 191 21.25 -2.66 5.87
C SER A 191 21.28 -3.15 7.32
N LEU A 192 20.51 -2.52 8.22
CA LEU A 192 20.43 -2.96 9.60
C LEU A 192 19.63 -4.24 9.76
N GLY A 193 18.55 -4.43 9.00
CA GLY A 193 17.80 -5.68 8.98
C GLY A 193 18.62 -6.85 8.44
N TYR A 194 19.46 -6.60 7.43
CA TYR A 194 20.44 -7.57 6.95
C TYR A 194 21.44 -7.95 8.05
N SER A 195 22.02 -6.96 8.71
CA SER A 195 22.98 -7.17 9.81
C SER A 195 22.34 -7.90 11.00
N ALA A 196 21.10 -7.54 11.37
CA ALA A 196 20.35 -8.21 12.42
C ALA A 196 20.04 -9.69 12.10
N THR A 197 19.83 -10.02 10.83
CA THR A 197 19.65 -11.42 10.41
C THR A 197 20.94 -12.20 10.50
N SER A 198 22.05 -11.57 10.10
CA SER A 198 23.39 -12.14 10.19
C SER A 198 23.70 -12.53 11.63
N ASP A 199 23.49 -11.59 12.56
CA ASP A 199 23.71 -11.73 13.99
C ASP A 199 22.81 -12.82 14.61
N LEU A 200 21.50 -12.77 14.35
CA LEU A 200 20.53 -13.76 14.88
C LEU A 200 20.80 -15.20 14.40
N LEU A 201 21.51 -15.38 13.29
CA LEU A 201 21.89 -16.68 12.75
C LEU A 201 23.32 -17.10 13.14
N ASP A 202 24.01 -16.32 13.97
CA ASP A 202 25.41 -16.50 14.35
C ASP A 202 26.32 -16.64 13.11
N ARG A 203 26.04 -15.88 12.04
CA ARG A 203 26.82 -15.90 10.80
C ARG A 203 27.41 -14.53 10.52
N SER A 204 28.68 -14.50 10.12
CA SER A 204 29.32 -13.29 9.62
C SER A 204 29.11 -13.16 8.11
N TRP A 205 28.05 -12.48 7.68
CA TRP A 205 27.84 -12.20 6.26
C TRP A 205 28.69 -11.01 5.80
N TRP A 206 29.06 -11.03 4.51
CA TRP A 206 29.89 -9.97 3.94
C TRP A 206 29.16 -8.62 4.01
N GLY A 207 29.80 -7.63 4.64
CA GLY A 207 29.27 -6.27 4.79
C GLY A 207 28.22 -6.12 5.91
N ALA A 208 27.90 -7.18 6.65
CA ALA A 208 27.13 -7.05 7.89
C ALA A 208 27.97 -6.32 8.94
N VAL A 209 27.31 -5.51 9.76
CA VAL A 209 27.94 -4.77 10.86
C VAL A 209 27.45 -5.29 12.20
N ASP A 210 28.34 -5.33 13.19
CA ASP A 210 27.96 -5.77 14.54
C ASP A 210 26.99 -4.76 15.17
N LEU A 211 25.85 -5.28 15.63
CA LEU A 211 24.80 -4.45 16.23
C LEU A 211 24.97 -4.41 17.75
N PRO A 212 25.24 -3.24 18.37
CA PRO A 212 25.60 -3.17 19.78
C PRO A 212 24.46 -3.59 20.74
N TRP A 213 23.22 -3.62 20.25
CA TRP A 213 22.03 -4.04 21.01
C TRP A 213 21.65 -5.51 20.81
N MET A 214 22.23 -6.21 19.83
CA MET A 214 22.10 -7.67 19.66
C MET A 214 23.41 -8.29 20.18
N GLY A 215 24.39 -8.65 19.35
CA GLY A 215 25.71 -9.10 19.81
C GLY A 215 25.63 -10.35 20.71
N GLU A 216 26.75 -10.78 21.31
CA GLU A 216 26.76 -12.04 22.09
C GLU A 216 25.87 -11.98 23.34
N ARG A 217 24.62 -12.42 23.20
CA ARG A 217 23.60 -12.40 24.24
C ARG A 217 22.73 -13.66 24.14
N PRO A 218 21.88 -13.94 25.12
CA PRO A 218 20.87 -14.98 24.94
C PRO A 218 19.95 -14.63 23.76
N TRP A 219 19.60 -15.60 22.93
CA TRP A 219 18.79 -15.43 21.70
C TRP A 219 17.53 -14.57 21.86
N TRP A 220 16.84 -14.65 23.01
CA TRP A 220 15.63 -13.87 23.27
C TRP A 220 15.92 -12.39 23.53
N VAL A 221 17.11 -12.06 24.06
CA VAL A 221 17.60 -10.68 24.24
C VAL A 221 17.96 -10.09 22.89
N GLU A 222 18.61 -10.87 22.02
CA GLU A 222 18.91 -10.46 20.64
C GLU A 222 17.62 -10.19 19.88
N LEU A 223 16.63 -11.09 19.98
CA LEU A 223 15.33 -10.92 19.33
C LEU A 223 14.60 -9.66 19.85
N ALA A 224 14.57 -9.45 21.16
CA ALA A 224 13.98 -8.26 21.77
C ALA A 224 14.75 -6.98 21.39
N GLY A 225 16.08 -7.03 21.35
CA GLY A 225 16.94 -5.93 20.93
C GLY A 225 16.75 -5.58 19.44
N GLY A 226 16.68 -6.58 18.58
CA GLY A 226 16.39 -6.43 17.16
C GLY A 226 15.01 -5.81 16.93
N PHE A 227 13.99 -6.27 17.65
CA PHE A 227 12.64 -5.67 17.60
C PHE A 227 12.64 -4.22 18.11
N ALA A 228 13.33 -3.93 19.22
CA ALA A 228 13.46 -2.57 19.73
C ALA A 228 14.16 -1.65 18.71
N GLY A 229 15.23 -2.12 18.07
CA GLY A 229 15.92 -1.42 16.99
C GLY A 229 14.99 -1.14 15.79
N ALA A 230 14.19 -2.14 15.38
CA ALA A 230 13.18 -2.02 14.32
C ALA A 230 12.05 -1.03 14.63
N VAL A 231 11.86 -0.63 15.90
CA VAL A 231 10.91 0.41 16.28
C VAL A 231 11.60 1.77 16.46
N VAL A 232 12.65 1.82 17.28
CA VAL A 232 13.29 3.08 17.69
C VAL A 232 14.00 3.77 16.53
N LEU A 233 14.72 3.03 15.69
CA LEU A 233 15.51 3.61 14.60
C LEU A 233 14.62 4.23 13.51
N PRO A 234 13.55 3.58 13.02
CA PRO A 234 12.64 4.24 12.10
C PRO A 234 11.94 5.46 12.68
N LEU A 235 11.61 5.46 13.98
CA LEU A 235 11.06 6.64 14.66
C LEU A 235 12.05 7.80 14.66
N ALA A 236 13.33 7.55 14.92
CA ALA A 236 14.37 8.57 14.84
C ALA A 236 14.58 9.07 13.40
N LEU A 237 14.68 8.17 12.42
CA LEU A 237 14.81 8.50 11.00
C LEU A 237 13.62 9.30 10.47
N SER A 238 12.42 9.08 11.02
CA SER A 238 11.21 9.81 10.64
C SER A 238 11.31 11.32 10.87
N LEU A 239 12.20 11.78 11.76
CA LEU A 239 12.43 13.21 11.99
C LEU A 239 12.97 13.93 10.74
N LEU A 240 13.68 13.20 9.87
CA LEU A 240 14.18 13.71 8.58
C LEU A 240 13.06 14.05 7.59
N TRP A 241 11.85 13.50 7.80
CA TRP A 241 10.70 13.69 6.92
C TRP A 241 9.94 14.99 7.19
N GLY A 242 10.33 15.78 8.19
CA GLY A 242 9.72 17.08 8.49
C GLY A 242 8.20 16.98 8.74
N ARG A 243 7.39 17.57 7.84
CA ARG A 243 5.92 17.51 7.94
C ARG A 243 5.37 16.10 7.73
N LEU A 244 6.07 15.24 7.01
CA LEU A 244 5.67 13.86 6.72
C LEU A 244 6.20 12.85 7.75
N ARG A 245 6.70 13.31 8.91
CA ARG A 245 7.26 12.45 9.98
C ARG A 245 6.35 11.31 10.40
N THR A 246 5.03 11.52 10.45
CA THR A 246 4.09 10.45 10.83
C THR A 246 4.06 9.34 9.77
N ALA A 247 4.08 9.70 8.48
CA ALA A 247 4.15 8.72 7.40
C ALA A 247 5.50 7.99 7.43
N GLY A 248 6.61 8.72 7.60
CA GLY A 248 7.95 8.14 7.72
C GLY A 248 8.08 7.18 8.90
N ALA A 249 7.50 7.52 10.06
CA ALA A 249 7.48 6.68 11.25
C ALA A 249 6.74 5.36 11.00
N ILE A 250 5.50 5.45 10.50
CA ILE A 250 4.67 4.25 10.26
C ILE A 250 5.29 3.40 9.15
N ALA A 251 5.65 4.00 8.01
CA ALA A 251 6.23 3.26 6.90
C ALA A 251 7.58 2.63 7.27
N GLY A 252 8.42 3.35 8.01
CA GLY A 252 9.72 2.85 8.47
C GLY A 252 9.59 1.71 9.47
N VAL A 253 8.71 1.82 10.49
CA VAL A 253 8.48 0.73 11.45
C VAL A 253 7.89 -0.49 10.73
N MET A 254 6.92 -0.29 9.83
CA MET A 254 6.34 -1.37 9.04
C MET A 254 7.40 -2.05 8.18
N LEU A 255 8.26 -1.29 7.49
CA LEU A 255 9.34 -1.84 6.69
C LEU A 255 10.31 -2.64 7.54
N ALA A 256 10.74 -2.12 8.69
CA ALA A 256 11.73 -2.78 9.55
C ALA A 256 11.18 -4.07 10.18
N VAL A 257 9.95 -4.05 10.68
CA VAL A 257 9.31 -5.22 11.32
C VAL A 257 8.92 -6.28 10.29
N LEU A 258 8.48 -5.87 9.10
CA LEU A 258 8.04 -6.80 8.07
C LEU A 258 9.12 -7.15 7.06
N LEU A 259 10.35 -6.66 7.20
CA LEU A 259 11.41 -6.86 6.21
C LEU A 259 11.62 -8.36 5.94
N HIS A 260 11.87 -9.14 6.98
CA HIS A 260 12.16 -10.57 6.88
C HIS A 260 10.97 -11.36 6.37
N VAL A 261 9.76 -11.02 6.82
CA VAL A 261 8.50 -11.62 6.32
C VAL A 261 8.34 -11.33 4.83
N THR A 262 8.64 -10.10 4.40
CA THR A 262 8.57 -9.68 2.99
C THR A 262 9.57 -10.46 2.14
N VAL A 263 10.81 -10.61 2.60
CA VAL A 263 11.84 -11.40 1.91
C VAL A 263 11.42 -12.88 1.81
N ALA A 264 10.90 -13.46 2.88
CA ALA A 264 10.44 -14.85 2.89
C ALA A 264 9.27 -15.07 1.91
N LEU A 265 8.25 -14.21 1.96
CA LEU A 265 7.13 -14.28 1.04
C LEU A 265 7.56 -14.04 -0.41
N ALA A 266 8.52 -13.13 -0.65
CA ALA A 266 9.05 -12.88 -1.98
C ALA A 266 9.81 -14.10 -2.52
N ALA A 267 10.59 -14.79 -1.68
CA ALA A 267 11.26 -16.03 -2.05
C ALA A 267 10.24 -17.12 -2.42
N ILE A 268 9.20 -17.32 -1.60
CA ILE A 268 8.12 -18.28 -1.89
C ILE A 268 7.42 -17.94 -3.21
N ALA A 269 7.07 -16.66 -3.41
CA ALA A 269 6.42 -16.20 -4.63
C ALA A 269 7.31 -16.38 -5.87
N ALA A 270 8.62 -16.15 -5.75
CA ALA A 270 9.58 -16.38 -6.82
C ALA A 270 9.68 -17.88 -7.15
N THR A 271 9.78 -18.75 -6.14
CA THR A 271 9.79 -20.21 -6.33
C THR A 271 8.54 -20.68 -7.06
N TYR A 272 7.36 -20.22 -6.65
CA TYR A 272 6.10 -20.54 -7.33
C TYR A 272 6.12 -20.06 -8.80
N GLN A 273 6.50 -18.81 -9.04
CA GLN A 273 6.56 -18.25 -10.39
C GLN A 273 7.55 -19.00 -11.30
N THR A 274 8.71 -19.41 -10.76
CA THR A 274 9.68 -20.22 -11.49
C THR A 274 9.14 -21.61 -11.80
N ALA A 275 8.46 -22.26 -10.85
CA ALA A 275 7.83 -23.56 -11.07
C ALA A 275 6.75 -23.50 -12.15
N GLU A 276 5.90 -22.48 -12.08
CA GLU A 276 4.84 -22.23 -13.04
C GLU A 276 5.40 -21.88 -14.44
N TRP A 277 6.45 -21.06 -14.50
CA TRP A 277 7.18 -20.80 -15.75
C TRP A 277 7.78 -22.07 -16.36
N LEU A 278 8.38 -22.92 -15.53
CA LEU A 278 8.96 -24.19 -15.96
C LEU A 278 7.88 -25.15 -16.46
N ALA A 279 6.76 -25.28 -15.76
CA ALA A 279 5.64 -26.12 -16.14
C ALA A 279 5.05 -25.71 -17.50
N ARG A 280 4.90 -24.39 -17.74
CA ARG A 280 4.44 -23.88 -19.03
C ARG A 280 5.45 -24.11 -20.17
N ARG A 281 6.75 -24.05 -19.88
CA ARG A 281 7.80 -24.19 -20.91
C ARG A 281 8.19 -25.64 -21.21
N SER A 282 8.20 -26.50 -20.18
CA SER A 282 8.52 -27.93 -20.29
C SER A 282 7.84 -28.73 -19.17
N PRO A 283 6.66 -29.30 -19.42
CA PRO A 283 5.95 -30.12 -18.44
C PRO A 283 6.77 -31.32 -17.93
N VAL A 284 7.57 -31.94 -18.81
CA VAL A 284 8.42 -33.09 -18.46
C VAL A 284 9.51 -32.67 -17.47
N ALA A 285 10.16 -31.52 -17.68
CA ALA A 285 11.18 -31.01 -16.77
C ALA A 285 10.57 -30.65 -15.40
N ALA A 286 9.36 -30.09 -15.38
CA ALA A 286 8.64 -29.80 -14.14
C ALA A 286 8.33 -31.08 -13.34
N TRP A 287 7.83 -32.13 -13.99
CA TRP A 287 7.59 -33.43 -13.35
C TRP A 287 8.86 -34.10 -12.86
N ALA A 288 9.96 -34.05 -13.63
CA ALA A 288 11.25 -34.58 -13.21
C ALA A 288 11.78 -33.87 -11.97
N LEU A 289 11.70 -32.53 -11.94
CA LEU A 289 12.10 -31.73 -10.78
C LEU A 289 11.23 -32.05 -9.55
N ALA A 290 9.91 -32.15 -9.71
CA ALA A 290 8.99 -32.50 -8.63
C ALA A 290 9.29 -33.90 -8.06
N GLY A 291 9.55 -34.89 -8.93
CA GLY A 291 9.97 -36.23 -8.52
C GLY A 291 11.29 -36.23 -7.76
N ALA A 292 12.29 -35.49 -8.24
CA ALA A 292 13.58 -35.35 -7.57
C ALA A 292 13.47 -34.71 -6.18
N VAL A 293 12.72 -33.60 -6.07
CA VAL A 293 12.49 -32.91 -4.78
C VAL A 293 11.75 -33.82 -3.79
N THR A 294 10.71 -34.52 -4.25
CA THR A 294 9.95 -35.46 -3.41
C THR A 294 10.83 -36.61 -2.93
N GLY A 295 11.60 -37.22 -3.84
CA GLY A 295 12.54 -38.29 -3.50
C GLY A 295 13.58 -37.83 -2.47
N ALA A 296 14.18 -36.66 -2.67
CA ALA A 296 15.15 -36.09 -1.73
C ALA A 296 14.52 -35.80 -0.35
N ALA A 297 13.30 -35.27 -0.32
CA ALA A 297 12.57 -35.01 0.92
C ALA A 297 12.25 -36.29 1.70
N LEU A 298 11.83 -37.36 1.00
CA LEU A 298 11.58 -38.67 1.61
C LEU A 298 12.86 -39.27 2.20
N VAL A 299 13.98 -39.19 1.47
CA VAL A 299 15.29 -39.67 1.96
C VAL A 299 15.72 -38.89 3.20
N LEU A 300 15.65 -37.56 3.17
CA LEU A 300 16.01 -36.72 4.31
C LEU A 300 15.12 -37.02 5.52
N PHE A 301 13.82 -37.17 5.32
CA PHE A 301 12.87 -37.51 6.38
C PHE A 301 13.20 -38.87 7.02
N ALA A 302 13.50 -39.88 6.20
CA ALA A 302 13.90 -41.20 6.68
C ALA A 302 15.21 -41.14 7.47
N LEU A 303 16.22 -40.42 6.97
CA LEU A 303 17.50 -40.28 7.67
C LEU A 303 17.38 -39.58 9.03
N LEU A 304 16.46 -38.63 9.17
CA LEU A 304 16.28 -37.87 10.42
C LEU A 304 15.40 -38.58 11.47
N ASN A 305 14.56 -39.54 11.07
CA ASN A 305 13.55 -40.14 11.97
C ASN A 305 13.66 -41.67 12.11
N LEU A 306 14.37 -42.34 11.20
CA LEU A 306 14.49 -43.80 11.17
C LEU A 306 15.94 -44.28 11.39
N GLY A 307 16.90 -43.36 11.56
CA GLY A 307 18.29 -43.63 11.99
C GLY A 307 18.54 -43.09 13.37
#